data_AF-A0A942AMD2-F1
#
_entry.id   AF-A0A942AMD2-F1
#
_cell.length_a   1.000
_cell.length_b   1.000
_cell.length_c   1.000
_cell.angle_alpha   90.00
_cell.angle_beta   90.00
_cell.angle_gamma   90.00
#
_symmetry.space_group_name_H-M   'P 1'
#
loop_
_entity.id
_entity.type
_entity.pdbx_description
1 polymer ?
#
loop_
_entity_poly.entity_id
_entity_poly.type
_entity_poly.pdbx_seq_one_letter_code
_entity_poly.pdbx_strand_id
1 'polypeptide(L)'
;MSKSEFNYLLLILVTCFCLFATFLFQNTWHYVGWAFTMYCVGGYIKKYDLTQLNWHFGWISFGLLLLTWGAILILDFVAQYIESLPNTVWAFAISDANKITVFALGVSIFFYFAKLHVRYCKFINYIGGGIAFGVLLWHANNDLMRQWLWKDFLKNTTYFSSDYLWLHCLLSVVGVYAVCTILELIRHYLIEEPIFSWFAKWKEKRNDNRND
;
A
#
# COMPACT_ATOMS: atom_id res chain seq x y z
N MET A 1 8.57 -15.94 -17.81
CA MET A 1 7.24 -15.31 -17.92
C MET A 1 7.19 -14.39 -19.11
N SER A 2 6.44 -14.79 -20.14
CA SER A 2 6.20 -14.03 -21.36
C SER A 2 5.41 -12.74 -21.07
N LYS A 3 5.40 -11.79 -22.00
CA LYS A 3 4.60 -10.56 -21.86
C LYS A 3 3.10 -10.84 -21.78
N SER A 4 2.64 -11.82 -22.54
CA SER A 4 1.24 -12.25 -22.53
C SER A 4 0.85 -12.83 -21.16
N GLU A 5 1.65 -13.74 -20.59
CA GLU A 5 1.43 -14.27 -19.25
C GLU A 5 1.38 -13.19 -18.16
N PHE A 6 2.26 -12.17 -18.27
CA PHE A 6 2.23 -11.06 -17.31
C PHE A 6 0.99 -10.19 -17.44
N ASN A 7 0.54 -9.93 -18.68
CA ASN A 7 -0.71 -9.21 -18.90
C ASN A 7 -1.89 -9.98 -18.29
N TYR A 8 -1.98 -11.30 -18.49
CA TYR A 8 -3.05 -12.11 -17.91
C TYR A 8 -3.00 -12.11 -16.38
N LEU A 9 -1.81 -12.25 -15.78
CA LEU A 9 -1.65 -12.18 -14.33
C LEU A 9 -2.16 -10.84 -13.78
N LEU A 10 -1.71 -9.72 -14.37
CA LEU A 10 -2.15 -8.40 -13.93
C LEU A 10 -3.63 -8.18 -14.13
N LEU A 11 -4.18 -8.62 -15.26
CA LEU A 11 -5.60 -8.52 -15.54
C LEU A 11 -6.41 -9.24 -14.46
N ILE A 12 -6.02 -10.47 -14.10
CA ILE A 12 -6.67 -11.25 -13.04
C ILE A 12 -6.56 -10.52 -11.70
N LEU A 13 -5.34 -10.13 -11.28
CA LEU A 13 -5.12 -9.50 -9.97
C LEU A 13 -5.86 -8.17 -9.83
N VAL A 14 -5.77 -7.28 -10.82
CA VAL A 14 -6.45 -5.98 -10.79
C VAL A 14 -7.97 -6.16 -10.89
N THR A 15 -8.45 -7.15 -11.66
CA THR A 15 -9.88 -7.45 -11.69
C THR A 15 -10.40 -7.92 -10.34
N CYS A 16 -9.75 -8.93 -9.75
CA CYS A 16 -10.15 -9.51 -8.47
C CYS A 16 -10.04 -8.52 -7.31
N PHE A 17 -8.93 -7.80 -7.20
CA PHE A 17 -8.71 -6.92 -6.06
C PHE A 17 -9.26 -5.51 -6.24
N CYS A 18 -9.35 -4.98 -7.46
CA CYS A 18 -9.73 -3.58 -7.70
C CYS A 18 -11.09 -3.43 -8.40
N LEU A 19 -11.35 -4.14 -9.51
CA LEU A 19 -12.63 -4.00 -10.23
C LEU A 19 -13.81 -4.56 -9.41
N PHE A 20 -13.66 -5.75 -8.83
CA PHE A 20 -14.73 -6.33 -8.00
C PHE A 20 -14.99 -5.50 -6.74
N ALA A 21 -13.94 -4.96 -6.12
CA ALA A 21 -14.09 -4.06 -4.98
C ALA A 21 -14.77 -2.73 -5.35
N THR A 22 -14.56 -2.24 -6.57
CA THR A 22 -15.14 -0.97 -7.03
C THR A 22 -16.59 -1.14 -7.47
N PHE A 23 -16.93 -2.20 -8.21
CA PHE A 23 -18.24 -2.32 -8.87
C PHE A 23 -19.19 -3.36 -8.26
N LEU A 24 -18.67 -4.40 -7.61
CA LEU A 24 -19.47 -5.56 -7.17
C LEU A 24 -19.71 -5.62 -5.66
N PHE A 25 -19.39 -4.53 -4.94
CA PHE A 25 -19.55 -4.44 -3.48
C PHE A 25 -18.87 -5.59 -2.72
N GLN A 26 -17.83 -6.18 -3.30
CA GLN A 26 -17.11 -7.31 -2.70
C GLN A 26 -16.04 -6.81 -1.75
N ASN A 27 -15.99 -7.41 -0.56
CA ASN A 27 -14.96 -7.16 0.44
C ASN A 27 -13.89 -8.26 0.44
N THR A 28 -13.50 -8.76 -0.74
CA THR A 28 -12.46 -9.79 -0.92
C THR A 28 -11.05 -9.20 -0.76
N TRP A 29 -10.84 -8.49 0.34
CA TRP A 29 -9.68 -7.64 0.59
C TRP A 29 -8.74 -8.27 1.62
N HIS A 30 -7.47 -8.43 1.22
CA HIS A 30 -6.36 -8.70 2.14
C HIS A 30 -5.17 -7.83 1.76
N TYR A 31 -4.62 -7.09 2.72
CA TYR A 31 -3.52 -6.15 2.50
C TYR A 31 -2.29 -6.80 1.86
N VAL A 32 -2.00 -8.06 2.20
CA VAL A 32 -0.89 -8.81 1.62
C VAL A 32 -1.13 -9.13 0.15
N GLY A 33 -2.33 -9.58 -0.21
CA GLY A 33 -2.70 -9.86 -1.61
C GLY A 33 -2.69 -8.58 -2.45
N TRP A 34 -3.12 -7.47 -1.88
CA TRP A 34 -3.02 -6.16 -2.54
C TRP A 34 -1.58 -5.69 -2.69
N ALA A 35 -0.75 -5.80 -1.66
CA ALA A 35 0.66 -5.45 -1.73
C ALA A 35 1.39 -6.27 -2.80
N PHE A 36 1.08 -7.57 -2.91
CA PHE A 36 1.56 -8.43 -3.98
C PHE A 36 1.10 -7.92 -5.36
N THR A 37 -0.18 -7.56 -5.50
CA THR A 37 -0.72 -6.98 -6.73
C THR A 37 0.03 -5.71 -7.12
N MET A 38 0.24 -4.78 -6.18
CA MET A 38 0.99 -3.54 -6.41
C MET A 38 2.46 -3.80 -6.74
N TYR A 39 3.08 -4.80 -6.12
CA TYR A 39 4.43 -5.24 -6.45
C TYR A 39 4.51 -5.76 -7.90
N CYS A 40 3.54 -6.56 -8.34
CA CYS A 40 3.44 -7.01 -9.73
C CYS A 40 3.25 -5.83 -10.70
N VAL A 41 2.41 -4.84 -10.36
CA VAL A 41 2.22 -3.63 -11.16
C VAL A 41 3.53 -2.85 -11.30
N GLY A 42 4.23 -2.57 -10.20
CA GLY A 42 5.52 -1.89 -10.22
C GLY A 42 6.58 -2.68 -11.01
N GLY A 43 6.62 -4.00 -10.84
CA GLY A 43 7.50 -4.90 -11.60
C GLY A 43 7.21 -4.89 -13.10
N TYR A 44 5.94 -4.82 -13.49
CA TYR A 44 5.53 -4.69 -14.90
C TYR A 44 5.97 -3.35 -15.49
N ILE A 45 5.74 -2.25 -14.77
CA ILE A 45 6.16 -0.90 -15.17
C ILE A 45 7.66 -0.87 -15.44
N LYS A 46 8.47 -1.43 -14.53
CA LYS A 46 9.92 -1.50 -14.68
C LYS A 46 10.35 -2.44 -15.81
N LYS A 47 9.74 -3.62 -15.95
CA LYS A 47 10.14 -4.63 -16.94
C LYS A 47 9.89 -4.20 -18.39
N TYR A 48 8.87 -3.37 -18.63
CA TYR A 48 8.51 -2.89 -19.96
C TYR A 48 8.84 -1.41 -20.17
N ASP A 49 9.70 -0.83 -19.33
CA ASP A 49 10.20 0.54 -19.42
C ASP A 49 9.09 1.61 -19.59
N LEU A 50 7.94 1.39 -18.95
CA LEU A 50 6.79 2.31 -19.07
C LEU A 50 7.07 3.68 -18.44
N THR A 51 8.13 3.81 -17.63
CA THR A 51 8.57 5.09 -17.08
C THR A 51 8.99 6.09 -18.16
N GLN A 52 9.29 5.62 -19.38
CA GLN A 52 9.63 6.46 -20.53
C GLN A 52 8.43 7.12 -21.22
N LEU A 53 7.18 6.79 -20.83
CA LEU A 53 5.98 7.43 -21.37
C LEU A 53 6.04 8.95 -21.15
N ASN A 54 5.76 9.78 -22.16
CA ASN A 54 5.91 11.25 -22.06
C ASN A 54 4.74 11.98 -21.36
N TRP A 55 3.95 11.28 -20.56
CA TRP A 55 2.79 11.89 -19.89
C TRP A 55 3.19 12.76 -18.70
N HIS A 56 2.44 13.84 -18.49
CA HIS A 56 2.60 14.75 -17.35
C HIS A 56 1.96 14.16 -16.08
N PHE A 57 2.59 13.11 -15.53
CA PHE A 57 2.04 12.37 -14.40
C PHE A 57 1.77 13.25 -13.16
N GLY A 58 2.51 14.33 -12.94
CA GLY A 58 2.20 15.29 -11.86
C GLY A 58 0.81 15.93 -12.01
N TRP A 59 0.46 16.40 -13.21
CA TRP A 59 -0.88 16.96 -13.49
C TRP A 59 -1.96 15.89 -13.47
N ILE A 60 -1.65 14.68 -13.94
CA ILE A 60 -2.58 13.54 -13.86
C ILE A 60 -2.88 13.19 -12.40
N SER A 61 -1.85 13.08 -11.56
CA SER A 61 -2.01 12.84 -10.11
C SER A 61 -2.81 13.94 -9.44
N PHE A 62 -2.54 15.21 -9.77
CA PHE A 62 -3.29 16.33 -9.23
C PHE A 62 -4.77 16.29 -9.65
N GLY A 63 -5.04 16.01 -10.93
CA GLY A 63 -6.41 15.87 -11.44
C GLY A 63 -7.15 14.70 -10.79
N LEU A 64 -6.50 13.55 -10.62
CA LEU A 64 -7.07 12.38 -9.93
C LEU A 64 -7.31 12.66 -8.44
N LEU A 65 -6.42 13.41 -7.78
CA LEU A 65 -6.62 13.83 -6.40
C LEU A 65 -7.87 14.72 -6.28
N LEU A 66 -8.01 15.74 -7.14
CA LEU A 66 -9.20 16.59 -7.17
C LEU A 66 -10.46 15.80 -7.48
N LEU A 67 -10.39 14.83 -8.40
CA LEU A 67 -11.50 13.93 -8.72
C LEU A 67 -11.92 13.11 -7.49
N THR A 68 -10.95 12.54 -6.77
CA THR A 68 -11.20 11.78 -5.54
C THR A 68 -11.86 12.65 -4.47
N TRP A 69 -11.30 13.82 -4.17
CA TRP A 69 -11.88 14.73 -3.17
C TRP A 69 -13.25 15.27 -3.60
N GLY A 70 -13.40 15.67 -4.86
CA GLY A 70 -14.66 16.14 -5.41
C GLY A 70 -15.74 15.06 -5.34
N ALA A 71 -15.40 13.81 -5.65
CA ALA A 71 -16.33 12.70 -5.54
C ALA A 71 -16.77 12.45 -4.08
N ILE A 72 -15.87 12.55 -3.09
CA ILE A 72 -16.25 12.47 -1.67
C ILE A 72 -17.25 13.57 -1.32
N LEU A 73 -16.94 14.83 -1.63
CA LEU A 73 -17.79 15.98 -1.30
C LEU A 73 -19.16 15.91 -2.00
N ILE A 74 -19.20 15.49 -3.26
CA ILE A 74 -20.46 15.33 -4.01
C ILE A 74 -21.30 14.20 -3.40
N LEU A 75 -20.68 13.06 -3.05
CA LEU A 75 -21.41 11.95 -2.43
C LEU A 75 -21.94 12.32 -1.04
N ASP A 76 -21.16 13.04 -0.24
CA ASP A 76 -21.60 13.58 1.04
C ASP A 76 -22.77 14.56 0.88
N PHE A 77 -22.68 15.47 -0.10
CA PHE A 77 -23.75 16.40 -0.38
C PHE A 77 -25.03 15.68 -0.82
N VAL A 78 -24.94 14.75 -1.79
CA VAL A 78 -26.10 14.01 -2.31
C VAL A 78 -26.74 13.14 -1.22
N ALA A 79 -25.94 12.52 -0.34
CA ALA A 79 -26.46 11.71 0.77
C ALA A 79 -27.36 12.51 1.72
N GLN A 80 -27.14 13.83 1.87
CA GLN A 80 -28.01 14.68 2.69
C GLN A 80 -29.41 14.89 2.10
N TYR A 81 -29.58 14.72 0.79
CA TYR A 81 -30.86 14.96 0.10
C TYR A 81 -31.64 13.68 -0.24
N ILE A 82 -31.01 12.51 -0.08
CA ILE A 82 -31.64 11.23 -0.40
C ILE A 82 -31.66 10.37 0.86
N GLU A 83 -32.80 10.32 1.54
CA GLU A 83 -32.97 9.60 2.82
C GLU A 83 -32.64 8.10 2.75
N SER A 84 -32.70 7.49 1.56
CA SER A 84 -32.37 6.07 1.34
C SER A 84 -30.88 5.80 1.17
N LEU A 85 -30.03 6.83 1.02
CA LEU A 85 -28.59 6.70 0.89
C LEU A 85 -27.91 6.87 2.26
N PRO A 86 -27.13 5.90 2.73
CA PRO A 86 -26.36 6.06 3.95
C PRO A 86 -25.40 7.26 3.85
N ASN A 87 -25.21 7.99 4.94
CA ASN A 87 -24.20 9.07 5.04
C ASN A 87 -22.73 8.58 4.92
N THR A 88 -22.52 7.31 4.61
CA THR A 88 -21.22 6.66 4.39
C THR A 88 -21.06 6.12 2.97
N VAL A 89 -21.87 6.57 2.00
CA VAL A 89 -21.78 6.11 0.60
C VAL A 89 -20.44 6.45 -0.04
N TRP A 90 -19.81 7.57 0.34
CA TRP A 90 -18.43 7.88 -0.04
C TRP A 90 -17.44 6.81 0.44
N ALA A 91 -17.69 6.21 1.61
CA ALA A 91 -16.80 5.21 2.18
C ALA A 91 -16.79 3.95 1.30
N PHE A 92 -17.94 3.61 0.72
CA PHE A 92 -18.03 2.55 -0.27
C PHE A 92 -17.26 2.87 -1.56
N ALA A 93 -17.38 4.10 -2.07
CA ALA A 93 -16.79 4.46 -3.35
C ALA A 93 -15.26 4.64 -3.29
N ILE A 94 -14.73 5.13 -2.17
CA ILE A 94 -13.37 5.71 -2.12
C ILE A 94 -12.56 5.31 -0.86
N SER A 95 -13.13 4.68 0.18
CA SER A 95 -12.38 4.53 1.46
C SER A 95 -11.17 3.60 1.39
N ASP A 96 -11.14 2.67 0.45
CA ASP A 96 -10.11 1.64 0.37
C ASP A 96 -9.09 1.89 -0.75
N ALA A 97 -7.86 1.43 -0.53
CA ALA A 97 -6.74 1.61 -1.45
C ALA A 97 -6.92 0.87 -2.79
N ASN A 98 -7.82 -0.11 -2.86
CA ASN A 98 -8.12 -0.88 -4.06
C ASN A 98 -9.28 -0.33 -4.90
N LYS A 99 -9.82 0.83 -4.57
CA LYS A 99 -10.78 1.48 -5.45
C LYS A 99 -10.06 1.99 -6.69
N ILE A 100 -10.66 1.86 -7.87
CA ILE A 100 -9.99 2.16 -9.15
C ILE A 100 -9.43 3.59 -9.21
N THR A 101 -10.13 4.55 -8.61
CA THR A 101 -9.70 5.96 -8.52
C THR A 101 -8.46 6.10 -7.65
N VAL A 102 -8.43 5.46 -6.48
CA VAL A 102 -7.30 5.48 -5.55
C VAL A 102 -6.11 4.71 -6.11
N PHE A 103 -6.35 3.58 -6.76
CA PHE A 103 -5.34 2.81 -7.49
C PHE A 103 -4.69 3.64 -8.61
N ALA A 104 -5.51 4.27 -9.46
CA ALA A 104 -5.02 5.13 -10.55
C ALA A 104 -4.22 6.31 -10.00
N LEU A 105 -4.69 6.95 -8.92
CA LEU A 105 -3.97 8.01 -8.22
C LEU A 105 -2.60 7.50 -7.74
N GLY A 106 -2.56 6.37 -7.02
CA GLY A 106 -1.31 5.78 -6.53
C GLY A 106 -0.32 5.43 -7.64
N VAL A 107 -0.78 4.82 -8.74
CA VAL A 107 0.07 4.50 -9.90
C VAL A 107 0.58 5.78 -10.57
N SER A 108 -0.25 6.80 -10.72
CA SER A 108 0.19 8.08 -11.31
C SER A 108 1.25 8.78 -10.45
N ILE A 109 1.10 8.78 -9.13
CA ILE A 109 2.09 9.34 -8.19
C ILE A 109 3.38 8.53 -8.27
N PHE A 110 3.30 7.20 -8.35
CA PHE A 110 4.47 6.35 -8.54
C PHE A 110 5.23 6.71 -9.83
N PHE A 111 4.53 6.90 -10.95
CA PHE A 111 5.15 7.35 -12.20
C PHE A 111 5.79 8.73 -12.09
N TYR A 112 5.17 9.66 -11.36
CA TYR A 112 5.75 10.98 -11.10
C TYR A 112 7.10 10.85 -10.36
N PHE A 113 7.15 10.10 -9.27
CA PHE A 113 8.39 9.87 -8.52
C PHE A 113 9.42 9.04 -9.29
N ALA A 114 9.00 8.06 -10.09
CA ALA A 114 9.89 7.24 -10.90
C ALA A 114 10.64 8.04 -11.97
N LYS A 115 10.08 9.17 -12.41
CA LYS A 115 10.72 10.10 -13.35
C LYS A 115 11.51 11.22 -12.67
N LEU A 116 11.30 11.42 -11.38
CA LEU A 116 11.96 12.50 -10.65
C LEU A 116 13.44 12.14 -10.47
N HIS A 117 14.34 13.01 -10.91
CA HIS A 117 15.78 12.85 -10.69
C HIS A 117 16.15 13.21 -9.25
N VAL A 118 15.80 12.34 -8.32
CA VAL A 118 16.17 12.47 -6.90
C VAL A 118 17.56 11.88 -6.69
N ARG A 119 18.40 12.58 -5.94
CA ARG A 119 19.73 12.07 -5.56
C ARG A 119 19.57 10.81 -4.69
N TYR A 120 20.41 9.81 -4.95
CA TYR A 120 20.44 8.58 -4.15
C TYR A 120 20.69 8.91 -2.66
N CYS A 121 19.78 8.44 -1.81
CA CYS A 121 19.92 8.48 -0.36
C CYS A 121 19.82 7.05 0.19
N LYS A 122 20.92 6.53 0.74
CA LYS A 122 21.02 5.15 1.23
C LYS A 122 19.93 4.84 2.27
N PHE A 123 19.71 5.77 3.21
CA PHE A 123 18.73 5.61 4.28
C PHE A 123 17.29 5.52 3.76
N ILE A 124 16.89 6.45 2.89
CA ILE A 124 15.55 6.46 2.29
C ILE A 124 15.32 5.20 1.46
N ASN A 125 16.30 4.78 0.65
CA ASN A 125 16.17 3.58 -0.15
C ASN A 125 16.14 2.30 0.69
N TYR A 126 16.86 2.25 1.80
CA TYR A 126 16.81 1.12 2.73
C TYR A 126 15.46 1.02 3.42
N ILE A 127 14.93 2.14 3.96
CA ILE A 127 13.59 2.14 4.59
C ILE A 127 12.50 1.86 3.56
N GLY A 128 12.46 2.62 2.46
CA GLY A 128 11.42 2.53 1.46
C GLY A 128 11.44 1.22 0.66
N GLY A 129 12.64 0.72 0.32
CA GLY A 129 12.80 -0.49 -0.48
C GLY A 129 12.86 -1.78 0.35
N GLY A 130 13.46 -1.74 1.54
CA GLY A 130 13.71 -2.93 2.36
C GLY A 130 12.73 -3.14 3.51
N ILE A 131 12.24 -2.05 4.13
CA ILE A 131 11.49 -2.12 5.40
C ILE A 131 9.99 -1.88 5.20
N ALA A 132 9.58 -1.10 4.20
CA ALA A 132 8.19 -0.70 3.99
C ALA A 132 7.19 -1.86 3.91
N PHE A 133 7.58 -3.00 3.33
CA PHE A 133 6.72 -4.20 3.30
C PHE A 133 6.54 -4.80 4.71
N GLY A 134 7.61 -4.89 5.50
CA GLY A 134 7.53 -5.35 6.88
C GLY A 134 6.65 -4.43 7.75
N VAL A 135 6.78 -3.11 7.56
CA VAL A 135 5.90 -2.12 8.22
C VAL A 135 4.43 -2.40 7.93
N LEU A 136 4.07 -2.63 6.66
CA LEU A 136 2.71 -3.02 6.29
C LEU A 136 2.23 -4.27 7.04
N LEU A 137 3.10 -5.28 7.16
CA LEU A 137 2.76 -6.51 7.87
C LEU A 137 2.48 -6.27 9.36
N TRP A 138 3.29 -5.43 10.01
CA TRP A 138 3.11 -5.12 11.43
C TRP A 138 1.76 -4.47 11.74
N HIS A 139 1.35 -3.46 10.98
CA HIS A 139 0.18 -2.66 11.34
C HIS A 139 -1.12 -3.06 10.63
N ALA A 140 -1.06 -3.78 9.49
CA ALA A 140 -2.23 -4.01 8.64
C ALA A 140 -2.57 -5.47 8.32
N ASN A 141 -1.66 -6.43 8.56
CA ASN A 141 -1.86 -7.83 8.14
C ASN A 141 -3.11 -8.49 8.75
N ASN A 142 -3.47 -8.11 9.99
CA ASN A 142 -4.62 -8.67 10.70
C ASN A 142 -5.62 -7.57 11.08
N ASP A 143 -6.91 -7.85 10.92
CA ASP A 143 -8.02 -7.00 11.31
C ASP A 143 -8.00 -6.69 12.81
N LEU A 144 -7.66 -7.68 13.65
CA LEU A 144 -7.52 -7.49 15.09
C LEU A 144 -6.43 -6.47 15.42
N MET A 145 -5.31 -6.49 14.70
CA MET A 145 -4.24 -5.50 14.86
C MET A 145 -4.72 -4.12 14.44
N ARG A 146 -5.44 -4.00 13.31
CA ARG A 146 -5.97 -2.71 12.87
C ARG A 146 -7.00 -2.14 13.85
N GLN A 147 -7.88 -2.99 14.36
CA GLN A 147 -8.87 -2.60 15.35
C GLN A 147 -8.19 -2.13 16.64
N TRP A 148 -7.28 -2.95 17.19
CA TRP A 148 -6.55 -2.58 18.40
C TRP A 148 -5.76 -1.27 18.21
N LEU A 149 -5.00 -1.15 17.13
CA LEU A 149 -4.11 -0.01 16.92
C LEU A 149 -4.89 1.27 16.63
N TRP A 150 -5.77 1.26 15.63
CA TRP A 150 -6.41 2.48 15.14
C TRP A 150 -7.67 2.86 15.92
N LYS A 151 -8.43 1.88 16.41
CA LYS A 151 -9.69 2.12 17.13
C LYS A 151 -9.49 2.14 18.64
N ASP A 152 -8.82 1.13 19.21
CA ASP A 152 -8.77 1.00 20.67
C ASP A 152 -7.63 1.83 21.30
N PHE A 153 -6.44 1.81 20.69
CA PHE A 153 -5.25 2.52 21.18
C PHE A 153 -5.22 3.99 20.74
N LEU A 154 -5.25 4.26 19.43
CA LEU A 154 -5.21 5.63 18.88
C LEU A 154 -6.58 6.35 18.93
N LYS A 155 -7.68 5.63 19.16
CA LYS A 155 -9.02 6.21 19.33
C LYS A 155 -9.47 7.10 18.16
N ASN A 156 -9.15 6.70 16.93
CA ASN A 156 -9.45 7.50 15.74
C ASN A 156 -10.93 7.84 15.59
N THR A 157 -11.82 6.94 16.01
CA THR A 157 -13.28 7.17 15.98
C THR A 157 -13.72 8.28 16.95
N THR A 158 -13.01 8.46 18.06
CA THR A 158 -13.31 9.50 19.05
C THR A 158 -12.81 10.87 18.59
N TYR A 159 -11.69 10.93 17.88
CA TYR A 159 -11.14 12.18 17.36
C TYR A 159 -11.86 12.71 16.12
N PHE A 160 -12.80 11.95 15.53
CA PHE A 160 -13.49 12.34 14.30
C PHE A 160 -14.25 13.68 14.42
N SER A 161 -14.77 14.01 15.61
CA SER A 161 -15.46 15.27 15.90
C SER A 161 -14.57 16.33 16.58
N SER A 162 -13.27 16.08 16.71
CA SER A 162 -12.32 16.97 17.39
C SER A 162 -11.67 17.95 16.42
N ASP A 163 -11.49 19.20 16.87
CA ASP A 163 -10.75 20.23 16.10
C ASP A 163 -9.29 19.84 15.82
N TYR A 164 -8.75 18.90 16.62
CA TYR A 164 -7.39 18.38 16.49
C TYR A 164 -7.29 17.13 15.60
N LEU A 165 -8.35 16.76 14.87
CA LEU A 165 -8.38 15.56 14.03
C LEU A 165 -7.19 15.49 13.06
N TRP A 166 -6.90 16.58 12.34
CA TRP A 166 -5.83 16.58 11.35
C TRP A 166 -4.45 16.35 11.97
N LEU A 167 -4.20 16.94 13.15
CA LEU A 167 -2.95 16.78 13.88
C LEU A 167 -2.83 15.36 14.44
N HIS A 168 -3.91 14.83 15.02
CA HIS A 168 -3.99 13.46 15.50
C HIS A 168 -3.71 12.46 14.37
N CYS A 169 -4.33 12.64 13.20
CA CYS A 169 -4.09 11.81 12.01
C CYS A 169 -2.62 11.83 11.58
N LEU A 170 -2.02 13.03 11.47
CA LEU A 170 -0.63 13.17 11.05
C LEU A 170 0.33 12.49 12.04
N LEU A 171 0.19 12.80 13.34
CA LEU A 171 1.05 12.23 14.38
C LEU A 171 0.85 10.72 14.51
N SER A 172 -0.38 10.22 14.37
CA SER A 172 -0.68 8.80 14.40
C SER A 172 0.00 8.05 13.26
N VAL A 173 -0.11 8.54 12.02
CA VAL A 173 0.50 7.89 10.85
C VAL A 173 2.02 7.90 10.95
N VAL A 174 2.63 9.04 11.30
CA VAL A 174 4.09 9.16 11.46
C VAL A 174 4.58 8.28 12.61
N GLY A 175 3.88 8.29 13.75
CA GLY A 175 4.21 7.50 14.92
C GLY A 175 4.13 6.00 14.66
N VAL A 176 3.04 5.52 14.05
CA VAL A 176 2.87 4.12 13.68
C VAL A 176 3.96 3.69 12.70
N TYR A 177 4.22 4.46 11.65
CA TYR A 177 5.26 4.13 10.68
C TYR A 177 6.65 4.04 11.33
N ALA A 178 6.98 4.98 12.22
CA ALA A 178 8.26 5.00 12.94
C ALA A 178 8.40 3.78 13.87
N VAL A 179 7.38 3.47 14.67
CA VAL A 179 7.40 2.32 15.59
C VAL A 179 7.49 1.01 14.82
N CYS A 180 6.67 0.81 13.79
CA CYS A 180 6.74 -0.38 12.95
C CYS A 180 8.08 -0.51 12.22
N THR A 181 8.70 0.60 11.80
CA THR A 181 10.05 0.60 11.21
C THR A 181 11.08 0.10 12.22
N ILE A 182 11.02 0.58 13.48
CA ILE A 182 11.92 0.12 14.56
C ILE A 182 11.72 -1.37 14.83
N LEU A 183 10.48 -1.83 14.95
CA LEU A 183 10.18 -3.25 15.17
C LEU A 183 10.70 -4.13 14.02
N GLU A 184 10.56 -3.67 12.79
CA GLU A 184 11.05 -4.39 11.61
C GLU A 184 12.58 -4.43 11.55
N LEU A 185 13.26 -3.35 11.94
CA LEU A 185 14.72 -3.33 12.08
C LEU A 185 15.18 -4.32 13.16
N ILE A 186 14.49 -4.36 14.31
CA ILE A 186 14.79 -5.31 15.38
C ILE A 186 14.61 -6.75 14.87
N ARG A 187 13.51 -7.05 14.17
CA ARG A 187 13.26 -8.36 13.55
C ARG A 187 14.38 -8.73 12.57
N HIS A 188 14.81 -7.79 11.74
CA HIS A 188 15.88 -7.99 10.77
C HIS A 188 17.20 -8.38 11.46
N TYR A 189 17.67 -7.60 12.43
CA TYR A 189 18.96 -7.86 13.09
C TYR A 189 18.94 -9.03 14.07
N LEU A 190 17.83 -9.26 14.80
CA LEU A 190 17.79 -10.30 15.84
C LEU A 190 17.33 -11.66 15.33
N ILE A 191 16.57 -11.72 14.23
CA ILE A 191 15.96 -12.96 13.75
C ILE A 191 16.49 -13.30 12.36
N GLU A 192 16.43 -12.35 11.42
CA GLU A 192 16.76 -12.61 10.03
C GLU A 192 18.25 -12.92 9.84
N GLU A 193 19.16 -12.01 10.22
CA GLU A 193 20.60 -12.21 10.06
C GLU A 193 21.12 -13.49 10.75
N PRO A 194 20.73 -13.81 12.01
CA PRO A 194 21.18 -15.04 12.67
C PRO A 194 20.69 -16.31 11.96
N ILE A 195 19.43 -16.33 11.51
CA ILE A 195 18.86 -17.48 10.81
C ILE A 195 19.56 -17.69 9.47
N PHE A 196 19.73 -16.64 8.68
CA PHE A 196 20.40 -16.76 7.37
C PHE A 196 21.87 -17.17 7.50
N SER A 197 22.59 -16.62 8.48
CA SER A 197 23.97 -17.04 8.74
C SER A 197 24.07 -18.51 9.20
N TRP A 198 23.11 -18.98 10.00
CA TRP A 198 23.02 -20.38 10.40
C TRP A 198 22.74 -21.30 9.19
N PHE A 199 21.80 -20.92 8.33
CA PHE A 199 21.49 -21.67 7.10
C PHE A 199 22.67 -21.73 6.13
N ALA A 200 23.42 -20.63 5.98
CA ALA A 200 24.62 -20.59 5.15
C ALA A 200 25.67 -21.61 5.65
N LYS A 201 25.97 -21.59 6.95
CA LYS A 201 26.88 -22.54 7.59
C LYS A 201 26.42 -23.99 7.45
N TRP A 202 25.12 -24.26 7.61
CA TRP A 202 24.56 -25.59 7.42
C TRP A 202 24.71 -26.09 5.98
N LYS A 203 24.52 -25.21 4.99
CA LYS A 203 24.66 -25.54 3.57
C LYS A 203 26.11 -25.84 3.19
N GLU A 204 27.07 -25.07 3.69
CA GLU A 204 28.50 -25.33 3.51
C GLU A 204 28.88 -26.70 4.06
N LYS A 205 28.54 -26.98 5.33
CA LYS A 205 28.82 -28.28 5.97
C LYS A 205 28.20 -29.47 5.23
N ARG A 206 27.03 -29.31 4.62
CA ARG A 206 26.36 -30.37 3.86
C ARG A 206 27.03 -30.62 2.50
N ASN A 207 27.60 -29.59 1.88
CA ASN A 207 28.28 -29.72 0.60
C ASN A 207 29.65 -30.39 0.77
N ASP A 208 30.38 -30.08 1.84
CA ASP A 208 31.65 -30.77 2.16
C ASP A 208 31.42 -32.27 2.35
N ASN A 209 30.42 -32.66 3.15
CA ASN A 209 30.05 -34.07 3.38
C ASN A 209 29.54 -34.84 2.14
N ARG A 210 29.34 -34.20 0.97
CA ARG A 210 28.95 -34.87 -0.29
C ARG A 210 30.13 -35.06 -1.26
N ASN A 211 31.23 -34.36 -1.01
CA ASN A 211 32.43 -34.40 -1.85
C ASN A 211 33.50 -35.37 -1.30
N ASP A 212 33.24 -35.97 -0.14
CA ASP A 212 33.99 -37.07 0.49
C ASP A 212 33.25 -38.40 0.29
#